data_AF-A0A425CRM4-F1
#
_entry.id   AF-A0A425CRM4-F1
#
_cell.length_a   1.000
_cell.length_b   1.000
_cell.length_c   1.000
_cell.angle_alpha   90.00
_cell.angle_beta   90.00
_cell.angle_gamma   90.00
#
_symmetry.space_group_name_H-M   'P 1'
#
loop_
_entity.id
_entity.type
_entity.pdbx_description
1 polymer ?
#
loop_
_entity_poly.entity_id
_entity_poly.type
_entity_poly.pdbx_seq_one_letter_code
_entity_poly.pdbx_strand_id
1 'polypeptide(L)'
;MIVPCRCSLRYVLEHDSVESLALTFAVTEDVGSGKLNVVELVEGGVDVEVTDANKHDYVERMIVADLSLEDRAKFLQYTTGSPRVPVQGFSGLTSYDGRICHFSIRGVTYTQGKYPVVHTCFNRIDLPAYPSKAALEEAIAMLLLTDATGFTLN
;
A
#
# COMPACT_ATOMS: atom_id res chain seq x y z
N MET A 1 -11.32 27.45 -9.36
CA MET A 1 -10.11 26.67 -9.69
C MET A 1 -10.29 25.33 -9.01
N ILE A 2 -10.68 24.31 -9.77
CA ILE A 2 -11.18 23.04 -9.23
C ILE A 2 -9.97 22.20 -8.84
N VAL A 3 -9.78 21.99 -7.54
CA VAL A 3 -8.80 21.04 -7.02
C VAL A 3 -9.33 19.64 -7.36
N PRO A 4 -8.68 18.85 -8.22
CA PRO A 4 -9.18 17.52 -8.52
C PRO A 4 -8.82 16.62 -7.33
N CYS A 5 -9.81 16.31 -6.48
CA CYS A 5 -9.75 15.26 -5.47
C CYS A 5 -9.63 13.85 -6.09
N ARG A 6 -8.58 13.59 -6.88
CA ARG A 6 -8.29 12.29 -7.50
C ARG A 6 -6.81 11.93 -7.41
N CYS A 7 -6.16 12.17 -6.28
CA CYS A 7 -4.90 11.48 -5.96
C CYS A 7 -5.21 10.02 -5.60
N SER A 8 -5.64 9.21 -6.57
CA SER A 8 -5.70 7.76 -6.39
C SER A 8 -4.26 7.26 -6.22
N LEU A 9 -4.00 6.32 -5.30
CA LEU A 9 -2.67 5.72 -5.13
C LEU A 9 -2.09 5.18 -6.46
N ARG A 10 -2.98 4.78 -7.38
CA ARG A 10 -2.60 4.43 -8.75
C ARG A 10 -1.97 5.59 -9.51
N TYR A 11 -2.47 6.81 -9.39
CA TYR A 11 -1.88 7.98 -10.06
C TYR A 11 -0.46 8.20 -9.57
N VAL A 12 -0.25 8.11 -8.25
CA VAL A 12 1.08 8.18 -7.64
C VAL A 12 1.97 7.07 -8.19
N LEU A 13 1.49 5.83 -8.31
CA LEU A 13 2.30 4.70 -8.80
C LEU A 13 2.56 4.66 -10.33
N GLU A 14 1.63 5.15 -11.15
CA GLU A 14 1.66 4.98 -12.62
C GLU A 14 2.18 6.19 -13.40
N HIS A 15 2.30 7.35 -12.75
CA HIS A 15 2.77 8.58 -13.41
C HIS A 15 4.12 9.00 -12.83
N ASP A 16 4.94 9.59 -13.70
CA ASP A 16 6.14 10.31 -13.32
C ASP A 16 5.79 11.78 -13.03
N SER A 17 6.70 12.51 -12.37
CA SER A 17 6.53 13.88 -11.89
C SER A 17 5.50 14.04 -10.77
N VAL A 18 5.46 13.09 -9.84
CA VAL A 18 4.55 13.16 -8.68
C VAL A 18 4.85 14.31 -7.72
N GLU A 19 6.02 14.97 -7.85
CA GLU A 19 6.34 16.18 -7.05
C GLU A 19 5.31 17.29 -7.29
N SER A 20 4.70 17.33 -8.49
CA SER A 20 3.66 18.29 -8.85
C SER A 20 2.36 18.13 -8.05
N LEU A 21 2.19 17.00 -7.35
CA LEU A 21 1.03 16.73 -6.51
C LEU A 21 1.13 17.39 -5.12
N ALA A 22 2.30 17.94 -4.76
CA ALA A 22 2.57 18.54 -3.47
C ALA A 22 2.16 17.64 -2.28
N LEU A 23 2.42 16.34 -2.42
CA LEU A 23 2.21 15.35 -1.36
C LEU A 23 3.43 15.33 -0.44
N THR A 24 3.19 15.07 0.85
CA THR A 24 4.25 14.79 1.83
C THR A 24 3.96 13.46 2.52
N PHE A 25 4.89 12.91 3.29
CA PHE A 25 4.69 11.70 4.08
C PHE A 25 3.81 11.97 5.34
N ALA A 26 2.80 12.81 5.21
CA ALA A 26 1.78 13.05 6.21
C ALA A 26 0.40 13.11 5.56
N VAL A 27 -0.59 12.58 6.26
CA VAL A 27 -1.98 12.46 5.78
C VAL A 27 -2.86 13.29 6.69
N THR A 28 -3.69 14.14 6.11
CA THR A 28 -4.69 14.90 6.88
C THR A 28 -6.03 14.20 6.79
N GLU A 29 -6.56 13.78 7.93
CA GLU A 29 -7.84 13.10 8.05
C GLU A 29 -8.85 13.98 8.78
N ASP A 30 -10.07 14.07 8.26
CA ASP A 30 -11.18 14.70 8.98
C ASP A 30 -11.83 13.65 9.89
N VAL A 31 -11.71 13.82 11.22
CA VAL A 31 -12.28 12.88 12.19
C VAL A 31 -13.77 13.16 12.49
N GLY A 32 -14.53 13.65 11.50
CA GLY A 32 -15.99 13.82 11.56
C GLY A 32 -16.49 14.93 12.49
N SER A 33 -15.59 15.72 13.07
CA SER A 33 -15.89 16.80 14.03
C SER A 33 -15.36 18.17 13.58
N GLY A 34 -14.91 18.29 12.33
CA GLY A 34 -14.19 19.46 11.82
C GLY A 34 -12.77 19.60 12.36
N LYS A 35 -12.32 18.62 13.16
CA LYS A 35 -10.95 18.51 13.61
C LYS A 35 -10.17 17.73 12.56
N LEU A 36 -9.21 18.40 11.94
CA LEU A 36 -8.24 17.76 11.06
C LEU A 36 -7.16 17.13 11.94
N ASN A 37 -6.93 15.83 11.74
CA ASN A 37 -5.84 15.10 12.34
C ASN A 37 -4.74 14.91 11.28
N VAL A 38 -3.51 15.27 11.61
CA VAL A 38 -2.36 15.03 10.74
C VAL A 38 -1.64 13.79 11.27
N VAL A 39 -1.60 12.74 10.45
CA VAL A 39 -0.90 11.49 10.75
C VAL A 39 0.35 11.42 9.90
N GLU A 40 1.51 11.41 10.54
CA GLU A 40 2.79 11.23 9.85
C GLU A 40 3.04 9.74 9.53
N LEU A 41 3.38 9.44 8.29
CA LEU A 41 3.69 8.10 7.78
C LEU A 41 5.15 7.68 8.09
N VAL A 42 6.03 8.67 8.27
CA VAL A 42 7.42 8.56 8.72
C VAL A 42 7.67 9.64 9.78
N GLU A 43 8.71 9.50 10.60
CA GLU A 43 9.10 10.55 11.55
C GLU A 43 9.44 11.86 10.80
N GLY A 44 8.77 12.96 11.15
CA GLY A 44 8.93 14.24 10.45
C GLY A 44 8.35 14.25 9.03
N GLY A 45 7.42 13.35 8.73
CA GLY A 45 6.88 13.13 7.39
C GLY A 45 6.17 14.35 6.79
N VAL A 46 5.77 15.33 7.60
CA VAL A 46 5.21 16.60 7.10
C VAL A 46 6.20 17.35 6.21
N ASP A 47 7.51 17.25 6.47
CA ASP A 47 8.56 17.95 5.73
C ASP A 47 9.20 17.08 4.62
N VAL A 48 8.77 15.82 4.48
CA VAL A 48 9.29 14.89 3.47
C VAL A 48 8.36 14.88 2.26
N GLU A 49 8.76 15.55 1.18
CA GLU A 49 8.00 15.57 -0.07
C GLU A 49 8.00 14.20 -0.76
N VAL A 50 6.86 13.85 -1.36
CA VAL A 50 6.72 12.67 -2.20
C VAL A 50 7.23 13.00 -3.61
N THR A 51 8.21 12.23 -4.04
CA THR A 51 8.93 12.33 -5.31
C THR A 51 8.85 11.01 -6.05
N ASP A 52 9.23 10.97 -7.32
CA ASP A 52 9.27 9.70 -8.06
C ASP A 52 10.24 8.68 -7.44
N ALA A 53 11.24 9.15 -6.69
CA ALA A 53 12.21 8.30 -6.02
C ALA A 53 11.65 7.61 -4.75
N ASN A 54 10.64 8.19 -4.10
CA ASN A 54 10.11 7.69 -2.81
C ASN A 54 8.60 7.39 -2.82
N LYS A 55 7.91 7.60 -3.95
CA LYS A 55 6.47 7.35 -4.13
C LYS A 55 6.02 5.95 -3.74
N HIS A 56 6.86 4.95 -3.94
CA HIS A 56 6.56 3.58 -3.54
C HIS A 56 6.53 3.41 -2.02
N ASP A 57 7.48 4.03 -1.30
CA ASP A 57 7.49 4.03 0.18
C ASP A 57 6.27 4.78 0.72
N TYR A 58 5.91 5.91 0.10
CA TYR A 58 4.68 6.64 0.47
C TYR A 58 3.43 5.76 0.39
N VAL A 59 3.25 5.06 -0.73
CA VAL A 59 2.09 4.17 -0.93
C VAL A 59 2.13 2.96 0.01
N GLU A 60 3.31 2.38 0.23
CA GLU A 60 3.49 1.28 1.19
C GLU A 60 3.09 1.72 2.60
N ARG A 61 3.62 2.86 3.07
CA ARG A 61 3.27 3.42 4.39
C ARG A 61 1.79 3.70 4.51
N MET A 62 1.15 4.22 3.46
CA MET A 62 -0.29 4.44 3.45
C MET A 62 -1.10 3.15 3.64
N ILE A 63 -0.63 2.01 3.14
CA ILE A 63 -1.34 0.73 3.28
C ILE A 63 -1.15 0.15 4.68
N VAL A 64 0.05 0.30 5.27
CA VAL A 64 0.40 -0.37 6.54
C VAL A 64 0.23 0.50 7.80
N ALA A 65 -0.01 1.81 7.64
CA ALA A 65 -0.09 2.76 8.75
C ALA A 65 -1.05 2.30 9.85
N ASP A 66 -2.27 1.92 9.48
CA ASP A 66 -3.35 1.54 10.40
C ASP A 66 -3.42 0.04 10.71
N LEU A 67 -2.50 -0.78 10.18
CA LEU A 67 -2.48 -2.23 10.44
C LEU A 67 -1.86 -2.55 11.81
N SER A 68 -2.51 -3.46 12.55
CA SER A 68 -1.96 -4.03 13.78
C SER A 68 -0.66 -4.83 13.52
N LEU A 69 0.13 -5.12 14.55
CA LEU A 69 1.34 -5.95 14.39
C LEU A 69 1.03 -7.35 13.83
N GLU A 70 -0.11 -7.92 14.22
CA GLU A 70 -0.58 -9.20 13.69
C GLU A 70 -0.94 -9.10 12.22
N ASP A 71 -1.66 -8.04 11.85
CA ASP A 71 -2.08 -7.80 10.46
C ASP A 71 -0.91 -7.47 9.55
N ARG A 72 0.13 -6.78 10.05
CA ARG A 72 1.38 -6.57 9.32
C ARG A 72 2.09 -7.90 9.04
N ALA A 73 2.11 -8.82 10.00
CA ALA A 73 2.70 -10.15 9.80
C ALA A 73 1.90 -10.98 8.78
N LYS A 74 0.56 -10.92 8.82
CA LYS A 74 -0.33 -11.55 7.82
C LYS A 74 -0.12 -10.94 6.44
N PHE A 75 -0.08 -9.61 6.34
CA PHE A 75 0.18 -8.90 5.10
C PHE A 75 1.51 -9.34 4.48
N LEU A 76 2.57 -9.39 5.29
CA LEU A 76 3.89 -9.84 4.87
C LEU A 76 3.86 -11.30 4.40
N GLN A 77 3.18 -12.18 5.15
CA GLN A 77 2.99 -13.58 4.79
C GLN A 77 2.28 -13.76 3.44
N TYR A 78 1.24 -12.96 3.17
CA TYR A 78 0.46 -13.09 1.93
C TYR A 78 1.20 -12.52 0.74
N THR A 79 1.93 -11.43 0.94
CA THR A 79 2.68 -10.78 -0.13
C THR A 79 4.01 -11.46 -0.43
N THR A 80 4.68 -12.05 0.57
CA THR A 80 6.06 -12.57 0.44
C THR A 80 6.25 -14.05 0.78
N GLY A 81 5.22 -14.71 1.30
CA GLY A 81 5.27 -16.14 1.62
C GLY A 81 5.94 -16.45 2.96
N SER A 82 6.39 -15.42 3.68
CA SER A 82 6.94 -15.51 5.02
C SER A 82 6.33 -14.43 5.92
N PRO A 83 6.02 -14.72 7.20
CA PRO A 83 5.58 -13.70 8.14
C PRO A 83 6.78 -12.95 8.75
N ARG A 84 8.01 -13.27 8.31
CA ARG A 84 9.28 -12.75 8.84
C ARG A 84 10.11 -12.14 7.73
N VAL A 85 10.70 -11.00 8.05
CA VAL A 85 11.68 -10.32 7.20
C VAL A 85 13.00 -11.11 7.23
N PRO A 86 13.69 -11.26 6.08
CA PRO A 86 15.03 -11.84 6.05
C PRO A 86 16.02 -11.12 6.97
N VAL A 87 17.11 -11.80 7.37
CA VAL A 87 18.17 -11.19 8.19
C VAL A 87 18.78 -9.96 7.52
N GLN A 88 18.86 -9.98 6.18
CA GLN A 88 19.32 -8.89 5.34
C GLN A 88 18.25 -7.80 5.10
N GLY A 89 17.15 -7.80 5.85
CA GLY A 89 16.03 -6.89 5.64
C GLY A 89 15.22 -7.19 4.37
N PHE A 90 14.37 -6.24 3.98
CA PHE A 90 13.56 -6.33 2.75
C PHE A 90 14.40 -6.38 1.46
N SER A 91 15.63 -5.87 1.47
CA SER A 91 16.58 -6.03 0.37
C SER A 91 16.98 -7.48 0.11
N GLY A 92 16.81 -8.36 1.11
CA GLY A 92 17.07 -9.79 1.00
C GLY A 92 15.87 -10.63 0.57
N LEU A 93 14.74 -10.02 0.20
CA LEU A 93 13.59 -10.77 -0.30
C LEU A 93 13.95 -11.50 -1.61
N THR A 94 13.51 -12.75 -1.71
CA THR A 94 13.75 -13.60 -2.88
C THR A 94 12.45 -14.12 -3.47
N SER A 95 12.48 -14.42 -4.77
CA SER A 95 11.45 -15.20 -5.46
C SER A 95 11.56 -16.69 -5.09
N TYR A 96 10.63 -17.51 -5.58
CA TYR A 96 10.62 -18.97 -5.38
C TYR A 96 11.88 -19.68 -5.92
N ASP A 97 12.59 -19.05 -6.86
CA ASP A 97 13.82 -19.56 -7.47
C ASP A 97 15.11 -19.11 -6.74
N GLY A 98 14.97 -18.39 -5.61
CA GLY A 98 16.07 -17.92 -4.78
C GLY A 98 16.77 -16.66 -5.31
N ARG A 99 16.30 -16.06 -6.40
CA ARG A 99 16.83 -14.77 -6.89
C ARG A 99 16.25 -13.61 -6.10
N ILE A 100 17.03 -12.54 -5.94
CA ILE A 100 16.56 -11.30 -5.30
C ILE A 100 15.32 -10.79 -6.05
N CYS A 101 14.25 -10.55 -5.29
CA CYS A 101 12.99 -10.05 -5.79
C CYS A 101 12.41 -9.12 -4.73
N HIS A 102 12.50 -7.82 -4.96
CA HIS A 102 12.00 -6.83 -4.01
C HIS A 102 10.47 -6.83 -3.97
N PHE A 103 9.94 -6.41 -2.81
CA PHE A 103 8.52 -6.14 -2.69
C PHE A 103 8.11 -5.06 -3.70
N SER A 104 6.96 -5.24 -4.35
CA SER A 104 6.46 -4.28 -5.33
C SER A 104 4.94 -4.12 -5.26
N ILE A 105 4.49 -2.89 -5.47
CA ILE A 105 3.06 -2.56 -5.57
C ILE A 105 2.78 -2.15 -7.00
N ARG A 106 1.83 -2.84 -7.64
CA ARG A 106 1.36 -2.52 -8.98
C ARG A 106 -0.03 -1.90 -8.90
N GLY A 107 -0.18 -0.66 -9.35
CA GLY A 107 -1.50 -0.07 -9.57
C GLY A 107 -2.26 -0.82 -10.67
N VAL A 108 -3.55 -1.08 -10.47
CA VAL A 108 -4.45 -1.60 -11.51
C VAL A 108 -5.76 -0.82 -11.56
N THR A 109 -6.45 -0.86 -12.69
CA THR A 109 -7.77 -0.23 -12.84
C THR A 109 -8.77 -0.83 -11.85
N TYR A 110 -9.45 0.05 -11.13
CA TYR A 110 -10.53 -0.32 -10.22
C TYR A 110 -11.80 -0.70 -10.99
N THR A 111 -12.43 -1.78 -10.56
CA THR A 111 -13.76 -2.23 -10.97
C THR A 111 -14.52 -2.55 -9.69
N GLN A 112 -15.81 -2.22 -9.63
CA GLN A 112 -16.62 -2.46 -8.44
C GLN A 112 -16.52 -3.92 -7.99
N GLY A 113 -16.25 -4.14 -6.71
CA GLY A 113 -16.10 -5.47 -6.12
C GLY A 113 -14.75 -6.16 -6.38
N LYS A 114 -13.78 -5.49 -7.00
CA LYS A 114 -12.44 -6.05 -7.21
C LYS A 114 -11.56 -5.85 -5.97
N TYR A 115 -10.97 -6.93 -5.50
CA TYR A 115 -10.04 -6.97 -4.35
C TYR A 115 -8.56 -6.94 -4.81
N PRO A 116 -7.61 -6.63 -3.91
CA PRO A 116 -6.19 -6.72 -4.20
C PRO A 116 -5.81 -8.16 -4.51
N VAL A 117 -4.85 -8.34 -5.42
CA VAL A 117 -4.34 -9.67 -5.79
C VAL A 117 -2.88 -9.76 -5.40
N VAL A 118 -2.53 -10.75 -4.59
CA VAL A 118 -1.15 -11.01 -4.18
C VAL A 118 -0.51 -12.05 -5.09
N HIS A 119 0.74 -11.80 -5.45
CA HIS A 119 1.59 -12.70 -6.23
C HIS A 119 2.82 -13.02 -5.39
N THR A 120 2.67 -13.99 -4.50
CA THR A 120 3.66 -14.33 -3.48
C THR A 120 5.03 -14.69 -4.07
N CYS A 121 5.06 -15.40 -5.22
CA CYS A 121 6.31 -15.73 -5.92
C CYS A 121 7.12 -14.51 -6.40
N PHE A 122 6.48 -13.35 -6.54
CA PHE A 122 7.09 -12.12 -7.05
C PHE A 122 7.12 -11.00 -6.01
N ASN A 123 6.82 -11.30 -4.74
CA ASN A 123 6.69 -10.31 -3.67
C ASN A 123 5.82 -9.12 -4.10
N ARG A 124 4.74 -9.36 -4.86
CA ARG A 124 3.96 -8.29 -5.50
C ARG A 124 2.51 -8.28 -5.06
N ILE A 125 1.97 -7.09 -4.84
CA ILE A 125 0.53 -6.87 -4.71
C ILE A 125 0.02 -5.98 -5.85
N ASP A 126 -0.99 -6.47 -6.55
CA ASP A 126 -1.73 -5.69 -7.54
C ASP A 126 -2.89 -4.99 -6.81
N LEU A 127 -2.79 -3.66 -6.71
CA LEU A 127 -3.70 -2.82 -5.93
C LEU A 127 -4.65 -2.04 -6.86
N PRO A 128 -5.97 -2.32 -6.81
CA PRO A 128 -6.94 -1.50 -7.50
C PRO A 128 -6.89 -0.04 -7.05
N ALA A 129 -7.09 0.88 -8.00
CA ALA A 129 -7.20 2.31 -7.72
C ALA A 129 -8.51 2.67 -7.01
N TYR A 130 -8.63 2.27 -5.74
CA TYR A 130 -9.84 2.50 -4.96
C TYR A 130 -10.22 3.99 -4.93
N PRO A 131 -11.53 4.30 -4.97
CA PRO A 131 -12.01 5.67 -5.06
C PRO A 131 -11.85 6.46 -3.76
N SER A 132 -11.59 5.81 -2.62
CA SER A 132 -11.39 6.43 -1.30
C SER A 132 -10.45 5.60 -0.43
N LYS A 133 -9.89 6.22 0.62
CA LYS A 133 -9.10 5.53 1.66
C LYS A 133 -9.92 4.43 2.33
N ALA A 134 -11.16 4.72 2.73
CA ALA A 134 -12.05 3.73 3.34
C ALA A 134 -12.25 2.48 2.47
N ALA A 135 -12.45 2.64 1.15
CA ALA A 135 -12.61 1.50 0.25
C ALA A 135 -11.32 0.67 0.11
N LEU A 136 -10.14 1.31 0.19
CA LEU A 136 -8.85 0.63 0.25
C LEU A 136 -8.70 -0.13 1.57
N GLU A 137 -9.00 0.51 2.70
CA GLU A 137 -8.92 -0.09 4.04
C GLU A 137 -9.83 -1.32 4.16
N GLU A 138 -11.09 -1.22 3.71
CA GLU A 138 -12.01 -2.35 3.65
C GLU A 138 -11.46 -3.49 2.79
N ALA A 139 -10.87 -3.16 1.64
CA ALA A 139 -10.30 -4.15 0.73
C ALA A 139 -9.05 -4.85 1.30
N ILE A 140 -8.19 -4.12 2.02
CA ILE A 140 -7.03 -4.66 2.73
C ILE A 140 -7.49 -5.49 3.94
N ALA A 141 -8.48 -5.02 4.70
CA ALA A 141 -9.08 -5.79 5.79
C ALA A 141 -9.65 -7.12 5.28
N MET A 142 -10.37 -7.10 4.15
CA MET A 142 -10.86 -8.33 3.50
C MET A 142 -9.73 -9.26 3.08
N LEU A 143 -8.64 -8.72 2.50
CA LEU A 143 -7.44 -9.52 2.18
C LEU A 143 -6.88 -10.21 3.44
N LEU A 144 -6.81 -9.50 4.57
CA LEU A 144 -6.24 -10.00 5.82
C LEU A 144 -7.15 -10.97 6.59
N LEU A 145 -8.47 -10.85 6.40
CA LEU A 145 -9.49 -11.75 6.96
C LEU A 145 -9.61 -13.06 6.16
N THR A 146 -9.15 -13.08 4.91
CA THR A 146 -9.19 -14.29 4.09
C THR A 146 -8.12 -15.26 4.62
N ASP A 147 -8.52 -16.25 5.41
CA ASP A 147 -7.60 -17.27 5.95
C ASP A 147 -6.81 -17.96 4.83
N ALA A 148 -5.53 -18.24 5.10
CA ALA A 148 -4.55 -18.87 4.21
C ALA A 148 -4.90 -20.30 3.73
N THR A 149 -6.11 -20.80 4.00
CA THR A 149 -6.63 -22.07 3.47
C THR A 149 -7.53 -21.76 2.29
N GLY A 150 -6.94 -21.85 1.09
CA GLY A 150 -7.51 -21.36 -0.14
C GLY A 150 -8.98 -21.69 -0.38
N PHE A 151 -9.71 -20.66 -0.83
CA PHE A 151 -10.85 -20.83 -1.71
C PHE A 151 -10.53 -20.13 -3.03
N THR A 152 -9.97 -20.90 -3.97
CA THR A 152 -10.29 -20.71 -5.38
C THR A 152 -11.77 -20.98 -5.54
N LEU A 153 -12.60 -19.94 -5.56
CA LEU A 153 -13.95 -20.06 -6.09
C LEU A 153 -13.82 -20.10 -7.61
N ASN A 154 -13.79 -21.33 -8.14
CA ASN A 154 -14.11 -21.64 -9.54
C ASN A 154 -15.61 -21.45 -9.80
#